data_AF-A0A1E7L210-F1
#
_entry.id   AF-A0A1E7L210-F1
#
_cell.length_a   1.000
_cell.length_b   1.000
_cell.length_c   1.000
_cell.angle_alpha   90.00
_cell.angle_beta   90.00
_cell.angle_gamma   90.00
#
_symmetry.space_group_name_H-M   'P 1'
#
loop_
_entity.id
_entity.type
_entity.pdbx_description
1 polymer ?
#
loop_
_entity_poly.entity_id
_entity_poly.type
_entity_poly.pdbx_seq_one_letter_code
_entity_poly.pdbx_strand_id
1 'polypeptide(L)'
;MNIEHLMTEEGMREFTAKCRDKHQLAHTQYAQIGEVLKQRLLNQAPLTGDRWYHRRVRAWQVKRQYTKLARLSRKAVGAAEAANTVFRTNVLEVEGRREQKALDKAQRKQSRRDASGGFVEKSLAKSADAFNGVSAQVTDGNEQPVTYLDPEPAPMQMASGSGIQPTGTVYDHFPKGGRR
;
A
#
# COMPACT_ATOMS: atom_id res chain seq x y z
N MET A 1 18.71 -22.53 19.42
CA MET A 1 18.24 -21.15 19.24
C MET A 1 17.05 -20.98 20.17
N ASN A 2 17.13 -20.09 21.16
CA ASN A 2 16.03 -19.88 22.10
C ASN A 2 14.93 -19.10 21.39
N ILE A 3 13.73 -19.68 21.31
CA ILE A 3 12.58 -19.09 20.61
C ILE A 3 12.12 -17.82 21.32
N GLU A 4 12.16 -17.81 22.65
CA GLU A 4 11.80 -16.64 23.46
C GLU A 4 12.67 -15.43 23.14
N HIS A 5 14.00 -15.62 23.03
CA HIS A 5 14.92 -14.57 22.60
C HIS A 5 14.59 -14.09 21.19
N LEU A 6 14.27 -15.01 20.27
CA LEU A 6 13.91 -14.65 18.89
C LEU A 6 12.66 -13.77 18.81
N MET A 7 11.70 -13.91 19.72
CA MET A 7 10.47 -13.09 19.72
C MET A 7 10.69 -11.67 20.25
N THR A 8 11.90 -11.33 20.69
CA THR A 8 12.24 -9.95 21.07
C THR A 8 12.72 -9.15 19.85
N GLU A 9 12.66 -7.82 19.94
CA GLU A 9 13.21 -6.95 18.88
C GLU A 9 14.71 -7.20 18.67
N GLU A 10 15.45 -7.36 19.77
CA GLU A 10 16.89 -7.60 19.75
C GLU A 10 17.21 -8.95 19.11
N GLY A 11 16.52 -10.03 19.51
CA GLY A 11 16.75 -11.35 18.95
C GLY A 11 16.41 -11.46 17.46
N MET A 12 15.30 -10.85 16.99
CA MET A 12 15.00 -10.79 15.55
C MET A 12 16.04 -9.99 14.78
N ARG A 13 16.51 -8.86 15.34
CA ARG A 13 17.54 -8.02 14.72
C ARG A 13 18.86 -8.76 14.61
N GLU A 14 19.30 -9.43 15.67
CA GLU A 14 20.51 -10.25 15.69
C GLU A 14 20.42 -11.42 14.70
N PHE A 15 19.27 -12.11 14.67
CA PHE A 15 19.06 -13.21 13.72
C PHE A 15 19.15 -12.71 12.27
N THR A 16 18.50 -11.58 11.98
CA THR A 16 18.55 -10.95 10.65
C THR A 16 19.97 -10.54 10.28
N ALA A 17 20.73 -9.97 11.22
CA ALA A 17 22.15 -9.64 11.02
C ALA A 17 22.99 -10.88 10.72
N LYS A 18 22.84 -11.96 11.50
CA LYS A 18 23.51 -13.25 11.27
C LYS A 18 23.17 -13.83 9.88
N CYS A 19 21.91 -13.79 9.49
CA CYS A 19 21.47 -14.22 8.16
C CYS A 19 22.08 -13.37 7.05
N ARG A 20 22.07 -12.03 7.22
CA ARG A 20 22.67 -11.09 6.29
C ARG A 20 24.15 -11.38 6.10
N ASP A 21 24.92 -11.48 7.19
CA ASP A 21 26.36 -11.67 7.14
C ASP A 21 26.73 -13.03 6.52
N LYS A 22 25.99 -14.10 6.88
CA LYS A 22 26.14 -15.43 6.27
C LYS A 22 25.93 -15.40 4.76
N HIS A 23 24.86 -14.75 4.29
CA HIS A 23 24.54 -14.70 2.87
C HIS A 23 25.40 -13.70 2.07
N GLN A 24 25.88 -12.63 2.71
CA GLN A 24 26.89 -11.72 2.14
C GLN A 24 28.23 -12.44 1.93
N LEU A 25 28.69 -13.19 2.93
CA LEU A 25 29.87 -14.05 2.80
C LEU A 25 29.69 -15.10 1.70
N ALA A 26 28.55 -15.79 1.69
CA ALA A 26 28.26 -16.77 0.65
C ALA A 26 28.23 -16.14 -0.76
N HIS A 27 27.70 -14.91 -0.89
CA HIS A 27 27.68 -14.18 -2.15
C HIS A 27 29.10 -13.96 -2.71
N THR A 28 30.03 -13.47 -1.89
CA THR A 28 31.41 -13.21 -2.32
C THR A 28 32.15 -14.52 -2.62
N GLN A 29 31.98 -15.54 -1.77
CA GLN A 29 32.58 -16.86 -1.95
C GLN A 29 32.12 -17.53 -3.26
N TYR A 30 30.82 -17.53 -3.55
CA TYR A 30 30.31 -18.12 -4.80
C TYR A 30 30.84 -17.40 -6.03
N ALA A 31 30.95 -16.07 -5.99
CA ALA A 31 31.53 -15.31 -7.09
C ALA A 31 33.01 -15.67 -7.32
N GLN A 32 33.79 -15.75 -6.25
CA GLN A 32 35.21 -16.12 -6.30
C GLN A 32 35.41 -17.55 -6.83
N ILE A 33 34.69 -18.53 -6.27
CA ILE A 33 34.76 -19.93 -6.70
C ILE A 33 34.39 -20.05 -8.18
N GLY A 34 33.36 -19.33 -8.64
CA GLY A 34 32.95 -19.33 -10.03
C GLY A 34 34.04 -18.85 -10.99
N GLU A 35 34.80 -17.81 -10.63
CA GLU A 35 35.93 -17.33 -11.46
C GLU A 35 37.13 -18.28 -11.41
N VAL A 36 37.50 -18.78 -10.23
CA VAL A 36 38.61 -19.73 -10.07
C VAL A 36 38.35 -21.00 -10.88
N LEU A 37 37.14 -21.56 -10.78
CA LEU A 37 36.77 -22.75 -11.55
C LEU A 37 36.73 -22.47 -13.05
N LYS A 38 36.21 -21.32 -13.48
CA LYS A 38 36.24 -20.93 -14.89
C LYS A 38 37.69 -20.87 -15.41
N GLN A 39 38.58 -20.19 -14.70
CA GLN A 39 39.99 -20.07 -15.10
C GLN A 39 40.68 -21.44 -15.15
N ARG A 40 40.47 -22.27 -14.13
CA ARG A 40 41.03 -23.62 -14.08
C ARG A 40 40.52 -24.50 -15.22
N LEU A 41 39.21 -24.46 -15.51
CA LEU A 41 38.62 -25.20 -16.62
C LEU A 41 39.11 -24.71 -17.99
N LEU A 42 39.38 -23.41 -18.14
CA LEU A 42 39.91 -22.85 -19.39
C LEU A 42 41.38 -23.21 -19.62
N ASN A 43 42.15 -23.41 -18.55
CA ASN A 43 43.57 -23.75 -18.61
C ASN A 43 43.82 -25.28 -18.59
N GLN A 44 42.80 -26.09 -18.31
CA GLN A 44 42.90 -27.55 -18.37
C GLN A 44 43.10 -28.05 -19.80
N ALA A 45 43.83 -29.16 -19.91
CA ALA A 45 44.00 -29.88 -21.18
C ALA A 45 42.62 -30.26 -21.74
N PRO A 46 42.43 -30.19 -23.08
CA PRO A 46 41.20 -30.63 -23.70
C PRO A 46 40.93 -32.10 -23.37
N LEU A 47 39.67 -32.43 -23.09
CA LEU A 47 39.29 -33.82 -22.88
C LEU A 47 39.27 -34.55 -24.23
N THR A 48 39.45 -35.87 -24.21
CA THR A 48 39.38 -36.68 -25.43
C THR A 48 38.03 -36.48 -26.13
N GLY A 49 38.06 -36.12 -27.42
CA GLY A 49 36.86 -35.85 -28.22
C GLY A 49 36.31 -34.41 -28.14
N ASP A 50 36.95 -33.50 -27.38
CA ASP A 50 36.54 -32.10 -27.35
C ASP A 50 36.87 -31.35 -28.65
N ARG A 51 35.85 -30.72 -29.22
CA ARG A 51 36.02 -29.56 -30.12
C ARG A 51 36.58 -28.33 -29.38
N TRP A 52 37.20 -27.43 -30.13
CA TRP A 52 37.88 -26.22 -29.64
C TRP A 52 37.06 -25.32 -28.68
N TYR A 53 35.72 -25.34 -28.75
CA TYR A 53 34.85 -24.50 -27.92
C TYR A 53 34.26 -25.21 -26.69
N HIS A 54 34.25 -26.54 -26.60
CA HIS A 54 33.54 -27.25 -25.52
C HIS A 54 34.07 -26.87 -24.12
N ARG A 55 35.38 -26.65 -24.00
CA ARG A 55 36.02 -26.16 -22.78
C ARG A 55 35.44 -24.82 -22.32
N ARG A 56 35.23 -23.88 -23.25
CA ARG A 56 34.65 -22.56 -22.97
C ARG A 56 33.19 -22.69 -22.54
N VAL A 57 32.43 -23.56 -23.19
CA VAL A 57 31.02 -23.82 -22.86
C VAL A 57 30.89 -24.40 -21.47
N ARG A 58 31.69 -25.41 -21.11
CA ARG A 58 31.68 -25.99 -19.76
C ARG A 58 32.08 -24.97 -18.69
N ALA A 59 33.16 -24.21 -18.93
CA ALA A 59 33.58 -23.15 -18.01
C ALA A 59 32.50 -22.09 -17.81
N TRP A 60 31.78 -21.72 -18.89
CA TRP A 60 30.65 -20.81 -18.82
C TRP A 60 29.46 -21.40 -18.06
N GLN A 61 29.09 -22.67 -18.31
CA GLN A 61 28.01 -23.36 -17.61
C GLN A 61 28.27 -23.43 -16.10
N VAL A 62 29.48 -23.78 -15.71
CA VAL A 62 29.90 -23.81 -14.30
C VAL A 62 29.79 -22.42 -13.69
N LYS A 63 30.42 -21.40 -14.30
CA LYS A 63 30.32 -20.01 -13.84
C LYS A 63 28.86 -19.54 -13.71
N ARG A 64 28.01 -19.87 -14.67
CA ARG A 64 26.58 -19.50 -14.68
C ARG A 64 25.83 -20.06 -13.46
N GLN A 65 26.15 -21.25 -12.99
CA GLN A 65 25.52 -21.80 -11.79
C GLN A 65 25.98 -21.05 -10.52
N TYR A 66 27.28 -20.75 -10.41
CA TYR A 66 27.80 -19.96 -9.29
C TYR A 66 27.27 -18.52 -9.27
N THR A 67 27.11 -17.87 -10.41
CA THR A 67 26.47 -16.55 -10.47
C THR A 67 24.99 -16.61 -10.08
N LYS A 68 24.29 -17.70 -10.43
CA LYS A 68 22.91 -17.95 -9.98
C LYS A 68 22.85 -18.12 -8.45
N LEU A 69 23.75 -18.90 -7.85
CA LEU A 69 23.85 -19.05 -6.40
C LEU A 69 24.14 -17.72 -5.70
N ALA A 70 25.08 -16.94 -6.23
CA ALA A 70 25.40 -15.61 -5.72
C ALA A 70 24.21 -14.63 -5.79
N ARG A 71 23.36 -14.76 -6.82
CA ARG A 71 22.11 -13.97 -6.92
C ARG A 71 21.07 -14.43 -5.91
N LEU A 72 20.93 -15.74 -5.70
CA LEU A 72 19.99 -16.31 -4.73
C LEU A 72 20.39 -15.94 -3.30
N SER A 73 21.68 -15.92 -2.95
CA SER A 73 22.12 -15.48 -1.63
C SER A 73 21.79 -14.01 -1.38
N ARG A 74 21.97 -13.12 -2.36
CA ARG A 74 21.51 -11.71 -2.25
C ARG A 74 20.00 -11.60 -2.05
N LYS A 75 19.20 -12.42 -2.76
CA LYS A 75 17.75 -12.45 -2.55
C LYS A 75 17.39 -12.94 -1.14
N ALA A 76 18.12 -13.90 -0.60
CA ALA A 76 17.92 -14.39 0.75
C ALA A 76 18.19 -13.30 1.81
N VAL A 77 19.19 -12.43 1.59
CA VAL A 77 19.41 -11.25 2.45
C VAL A 77 18.17 -10.36 2.47
N GLY A 78 17.67 -9.95 1.30
CA GLY A 78 16.48 -9.09 1.21
C GLY A 78 15.24 -9.76 1.79
N ALA A 79 15.09 -11.09 1.63
CA ALA A 79 14.00 -11.84 2.25
C ALA A 79 14.10 -11.88 3.78
N ALA A 80 15.30 -12.00 4.35
CA ALA A 80 15.52 -11.96 5.79
C ALA A 80 15.19 -10.57 6.37
N GLU A 81 15.60 -9.50 5.70
CA GLU A 81 15.24 -8.13 6.08
C GLU A 81 13.73 -7.90 5.99
N ALA A 82 13.09 -8.36 4.92
CA ALA A 82 11.65 -8.30 4.77
C ALA A 82 10.93 -9.06 5.90
N ALA A 83 11.39 -10.26 6.27
CA ALA A 83 10.83 -11.01 7.39
C ALA A 83 10.93 -10.24 8.72
N ASN A 84 12.05 -9.56 8.97
CA ASN A 84 12.20 -8.70 10.14
C ASN A 84 11.23 -7.51 10.11
N THR A 85 11.06 -6.85 8.96
CA THR A 85 10.07 -5.76 8.85
C THR A 85 8.65 -6.26 9.13
N VAL A 86 8.27 -7.42 8.60
CA VAL A 86 6.96 -8.03 8.85
C VAL A 86 6.79 -8.38 10.33
N PHE A 87 7.84 -8.87 10.99
CA PHE A 87 7.80 -9.14 12.42
C PHE A 87 7.62 -7.88 13.25
N ARG A 88 8.46 -6.85 13.04
CA ARG A 88 8.36 -5.57 13.77
C ARG A 88 6.98 -4.95 13.61
N THR A 89 6.47 -4.95 12.39
CA THR A 89 5.17 -4.36 12.05
C THR A 89 3.97 -5.11 12.62
N ASN A 90 4.01 -6.45 12.67
CA ASN A 90 2.86 -7.28 13.06
C ASN A 90 2.96 -7.91 14.45
N VAL A 91 4.09 -7.79 15.15
CA VAL A 91 4.26 -8.31 16.50
C VAL A 91 4.53 -7.18 17.47
N LEU A 92 5.53 -6.32 17.19
CA LEU A 92 5.96 -5.29 18.14
C LEU A 92 5.09 -4.03 18.09
N GLU A 93 4.76 -3.55 16.90
CA GLU A 93 4.06 -2.26 16.73
C GLU A 93 2.53 -2.36 16.81
N VAL A 94 1.97 -3.56 17.01
CA VAL A 94 0.52 -3.78 16.90
C VAL A 94 -0.26 -2.95 17.92
N GLU A 95 0.19 -2.92 19.17
CA GLU A 95 -0.48 -2.21 20.24
C GLU A 95 -0.43 -0.70 20.01
N GLY A 96 0.76 -0.15 19.73
CA GLY A 96 0.92 1.27 19.40
C GLY A 96 0.08 1.69 18.18
N ARG A 97 -0.06 0.84 17.15
CA ARG A 97 -0.95 1.14 16.02
C ARG A 97 -2.43 1.08 16.38
N ARG A 98 -2.83 0.19 17.30
CA ARG A 98 -4.22 0.14 17.79
C ARG A 98 -4.54 1.42 18.56
N GLU A 99 -3.62 1.88 19.39
CA GLU A 99 -3.74 3.15 20.12
C GLU A 99 -3.78 4.35 19.19
N GLN A 100 -2.85 4.45 18.23
CA GLN A 100 -2.86 5.52 17.21
C GLN A 100 -4.17 5.53 16.41
N LYS A 101 -4.66 4.36 15.97
CA LYS A 101 -5.96 4.26 15.29
C LYS A 101 -7.13 4.67 16.19
N ALA A 102 -7.05 4.40 17.49
CA ALA A 102 -8.06 4.84 18.45
C ALA A 102 -8.03 6.36 18.63
N LEU A 103 -6.84 6.97 18.72
CA LEU A 103 -6.63 8.41 18.79
C LEU A 103 -7.12 9.10 17.50
N ASP A 104 -6.75 8.59 16.33
CA ASP A 104 -7.22 9.11 15.04
C ASP A 104 -8.74 9.04 14.93
N LYS A 105 -9.35 7.95 15.41
CA LYS A 105 -10.81 7.80 15.43
C LYS A 105 -11.45 8.77 16.41
N ALA A 106 -10.83 9.04 17.55
CA ALA A 106 -11.29 10.03 18.51
C ALA A 106 -11.21 11.45 17.93
N GLN A 107 -10.08 11.82 17.31
CA GLN A 107 -9.91 13.11 16.62
C GLN A 107 -10.93 13.30 15.50
N ARG A 108 -11.17 12.27 14.68
CA ARG A 108 -12.20 12.32 13.61
C ARG A 108 -13.62 12.46 14.16
N LYS A 109 -13.91 11.89 15.34
CA LYS A 109 -15.21 12.07 16.00
C LYS A 109 -15.34 13.49 16.56
N GLN A 110 -14.27 14.01 17.16
CA GLN A 110 -14.23 15.37 17.68
C GLN A 110 -14.39 16.40 16.56
N SER A 111 -13.64 16.28 15.46
CA SER A 111 -13.78 17.20 14.32
C SER A 111 -15.17 17.19 13.70
N ARG A 112 -15.84 16.04 13.65
CA ARG A 112 -17.25 15.95 13.23
C ARG A 112 -18.19 16.64 14.20
N ARG A 113 -17.98 16.48 15.51
CA ARG A 113 -18.77 17.18 16.54
C ARG A 113 -18.58 18.69 16.45
N ASP A 114 -17.35 19.15 16.32
CA ASP A 114 -17.03 20.57 16.22
C ASP A 114 -17.60 21.18 14.93
N ALA A 115 -17.55 20.46 13.81
CA ALA A 115 -18.18 20.89 12.56
C ALA A 115 -19.72 20.99 12.69
N SER A 116 -20.37 20.03 13.36
CA SER A 116 -21.80 20.09 13.63
C SER A 116 -22.17 21.20 14.63
N GLY A 117 -21.35 21.39 15.67
CA GLY A 117 -21.53 22.44 16.67
C GLY A 117 -21.39 23.83 16.06
N GLY A 118 -20.38 24.04 15.20
CA GLY A 118 -20.20 25.30 14.48
C GLY A 118 -21.31 25.59 13.46
N PHE A 119 -21.99 24.57 12.91
CA PHE A 119 -23.18 24.79 12.09
C PHE A 119 -24.38 25.21 12.95
N VAL A 120 -24.60 24.54 14.07
CA VAL A 120 -25.67 24.88 15.03
C VAL A 120 -25.46 26.28 15.60
N GLU A 121 -24.24 26.63 16.00
CA GLU A 121 -23.89 27.94 16.53
C GLU A 121 -24.09 29.04 15.49
N LYS A 122 -23.70 28.82 14.22
CA LYS A 122 -24.00 29.75 13.12
C LYS A 122 -25.52 29.88 12.87
N SER A 123 -26.27 28.80 12.99
CA SER A 123 -27.73 28.83 12.81
C SER A 123 -28.44 29.54 13.97
N LEU A 124 -27.95 29.38 15.20
CA LEU A 124 -28.43 30.09 16.38
C LEU A 124 -28.05 31.57 16.32
N ALA A 125 -26.82 31.91 15.94
CA ALA A 125 -26.39 33.29 15.73
C ALA A 125 -27.23 33.99 14.66
N LYS A 126 -27.48 33.32 13.52
CA LYS A 126 -28.34 33.86 12.46
C LYS A 126 -29.80 34.04 12.91
N SER A 127 -30.30 33.14 13.76
CA SER A 127 -31.64 33.26 14.33
C SER A 127 -31.71 34.35 15.40
N ALA A 128 -30.66 34.51 16.21
CA ALA A 128 -30.55 35.56 17.20
C ALA A 128 -30.39 36.95 16.56
N ASP A 129 -29.63 37.07 15.46
CA ASP A 129 -29.54 38.29 14.67
C ASP A 129 -30.87 38.62 13.99
N ALA A 130 -31.60 37.62 13.49
CA ALA A 130 -32.95 37.81 12.96
C ALA A 130 -33.95 38.24 14.04
N PHE A 131 -33.76 37.81 15.30
CA PHE A 131 -34.65 38.18 16.42
C PHE A 131 -34.29 39.56 17.01
N ASN A 132 -33.01 39.91 17.11
CA ASN A 132 -32.53 41.23 17.56
C ASN A 132 -32.63 42.32 16.48
N GLY A 133 -32.75 41.92 15.20
CA GLY A 133 -33.01 42.83 14.07
C GLY A 133 -34.48 43.26 13.95
N VAL A 134 -35.40 42.72 14.75
CA VAL A 134 -36.80 43.17 14.82
C VAL A 134 -36.94 44.26 15.89
N SER A 135 -36.26 45.37 15.68
CA SER A 135 -36.70 46.67 16.20
C SER A 135 -37.62 47.30 15.15
N ALA A 136 -38.91 47.03 15.33
CA ALA A 136 -40.07 47.79 14.87
C ALA A 136 -39.96 48.50 13.50
N GLN A 137 -40.51 47.86 12.46
CA GLN A 137 -41.33 48.58 11.49
C GLN A 137 -42.60 47.78 11.23
N VAL A 138 -43.64 48.11 11.99
CA VAL A 138 -45.03 47.82 11.61
C VAL A 138 -45.24 48.53 10.28
N THR A 139 -45.33 47.77 9.20
CA THR A 139 -45.87 48.24 7.93
C THR A 139 -47.13 47.42 7.67
N ASP A 140 -48.24 48.11 7.82
CA ASP A 140 -49.57 47.67 7.41
C ASP A 140 -49.58 47.24 5.94
N GLY A 141 -50.32 46.16 5.68
CA GLY A 141 -51.05 45.97 4.42
C GLY A 141 -50.25 45.48 3.21
N ASN A 142 -50.32 44.18 2.94
CA ASN A 142 -51.04 43.67 1.75
C ASN A 142 -51.17 42.14 1.85
N GLU A 143 -52.36 41.66 2.18
CA GLU A 143 -52.72 40.25 2.02
C GLU A 143 -52.79 39.93 0.53
N GLN A 144 -51.70 39.39 -0.03
CA GLN A 144 -51.75 38.71 -1.33
C GLN A 144 -52.38 37.32 -1.11
N PRO A 145 -53.50 36.97 -1.77
CA PRO A 145 -54.08 35.65 -1.61
C PRO A 145 -53.12 34.58 -2.14
N VAL A 146 -52.82 33.59 -1.30
CA VAL A 146 -52.05 32.41 -1.67
C VAL A 146 -52.78 31.69 -2.80
N THR A 147 -52.21 31.74 -4.01
CA THR A 147 -52.68 30.94 -5.13
C THR A 147 -52.08 29.55 -5.01
N TYR A 148 -52.91 28.56 -4.65
CA TYR A 148 -52.51 27.16 -4.65
C TYR A 148 -52.44 26.69 -6.11
N LEU A 149 -51.25 26.28 -6.55
CA LEU A 149 -51.09 25.53 -7.79
C LEU A 149 -51.66 24.12 -7.56
N ASP A 150 -52.75 23.80 -8.25
CA ASP A 150 -53.23 22.41 -8.34
C ASP A 150 -52.12 21.53 -8.93
N PRO A 151 -51.78 20.39 -8.31
CA PRO A 151 -50.83 19.46 -8.90
C PRO A 151 -51.48 18.82 -10.14
N GLU A 152 -51.06 19.22 -11.34
CA GLU A 152 -51.36 18.43 -12.53
C GLU A 152 -50.89 16.98 -12.33
N PRO A 153 -51.69 15.98 -12.73
CA PRO A 153 -51.28 14.59 -12.64
C PRO A 153 -50.09 14.39 -13.58
N ALA A 154 -48.88 14.28 -13.01
CA ALA A 154 -47.71 13.87 -13.75
C ALA A 154 -48.03 12.52 -14.43
N PRO A 155 -47.88 12.39 -15.77
CA PRO A 155 -48.04 11.11 -16.41
C PRO A 155 -46.94 10.20 -15.86
N MET A 156 -47.34 9.20 -15.08
CA MET A 156 -46.44 8.12 -14.70
C MET A 156 -45.98 7.44 -15.98
N GLN A 157 -44.73 7.68 -16.36
CA GLN A 157 -44.05 6.90 -17.39
C GLN A 157 -43.92 5.47 -16.86
N MET A 158 -44.85 4.63 -17.28
CA MET A 158 -44.73 3.19 -17.15
C MET A 158 -43.42 2.77 -17.82
N ALA A 159 -42.53 2.17 -17.06
CA ALA A 159 -41.25 1.65 -17.53
C ALA A 159 -41.51 0.56 -18.60
N SER A 160 -41.52 0.96 -19.86
CA SER A 160 -41.37 0.04 -20.99
C SER A 160 -39.90 -0.38 -21.06
N GLY A 161 -39.67 -1.69 -20.97
CA GLY A 161 -38.33 -2.24 -20.88
C GLY A 161 -37.45 -2.04 -22.12
N SER A 162 -36.19 -2.44 -21.90
CA SER A 162 -35.07 -2.60 -22.83
C SER A 162 -34.19 -1.37 -23.04
N GLY A 163 -33.02 -1.44 -22.40
CA GLY A 163 -31.94 -0.46 -22.52
C GLY A 163 -31.02 -0.53 -21.32
N ILE A 164 -30.32 -1.66 -21.15
CA ILE A 164 -29.26 -1.81 -20.15
C ILE A 164 -28.19 -0.77 -20.48
N GLN A 165 -28.23 0.38 -19.82
CA GLN A 165 -27.07 1.25 -19.74
C GLN A 165 -26.09 0.58 -18.77
N PRO A 166 -24.87 0.23 -19.20
CA PRO A 166 -23.89 -0.30 -18.27
C PRO A 166 -23.56 0.81 -17.28
N THR A 167 -23.91 0.58 -16.01
CA THR A 167 -23.42 1.39 -14.90
C THR A 167 -21.90 1.30 -14.91
N GLY A 168 -21.24 2.42 -15.23
CA GLY A 168 -19.78 2.51 -15.21
C GLY A 168 -19.26 2.01 -13.87
N THR A 169 -18.43 0.97 -13.91
CA THR A 169 -17.85 0.43 -12.68
C THR A 169 -16.70 1.33 -12.24
N VAL A 170 -16.47 1.40 -10.92
CA VAL A 170 -15.43 2.27 -10.29
C VAL A 170 -14.03 2.09 -10.92
N TYR A 171 -13.79 0.98 -11.60
CA TYR A 171 -12.54 0.69 -12.32
C TYR A 171 -12.26 1.57 -13.55
N ASP A 172 -13.25 2.29 -14.07
CA ASP A 172 -13.05 3.19 -15.22
C ASP A 172 -12.38 4.52 -14.86
N HIS A 173 -12.28 4.85 -13.56
CA HIS A 173 -11.65 6.08 -13.08
C HIS A 173 -10.14 5.97 -12.79
N PHE A 174 -9.53 4.80 -13.00
CA PHE A 174 -8.09 4.62 -12.80
C PHE A 174 -7.32 4.68 -14.12
N PRO A 175 -6.27 5.51 -14.23
CA PRO A 175 -5.47 5.58 -15.44
C PRO A 175 -4.76 4.24 -15.67
N LYS A 176 -5.12 3.55 -16.75
CA LYS A 176 -4.42 2.35 -17.20
C LYS A 176 -3.04 2.79 -17.70
N GLY A 177 -2.03 2.55 -16.87
CA GLY A 177 -0.63 2.89 -17.15
C GLY A 177 -0.20 2.37 -18.53
N GLY A 178 0.04 3.30 -19.46
CA GLY A 178 0.54 3.02 -20.78
C GLY A 178 1.96 2.45 -20.69
N ARG A 179 2.15 1.27 -21.30
CA ARG A 179 3.48 0.76 -21.63
C ARG A 179 4.02 1.56 -22.82
N ARG A 180 5.22 2.13 -22.66
CA ARG A 180 6.21 2.29 -23.71
C ARG A 180 7.54 1.82 -23.16
#